data_AF-J7TK53-F1
#
_entry.id   AF-J7TK53-F1
#
_cell.length_a   1.000
_cell.length_b   1.000
_cell.length_c   1.000
_cell.angle_alpha   90.00
_cell.angle_beta   90.00
_cell.angle_gamma   90.00
#
_symmetry.space_group_name_H-M   'P 1'
#
loop_
_entity.id
_entity.type
_entity.pdbx_description
1 polymer ?
#
loop_
_entity_poly.entity_id
_entity_poly.type
_entity_poly.pdbx_seq_one_letter_code
_entity_poly.pdbx_strand_id
1 'polypeptide(L)'
;GAVFGGSGASASKNKVYLNGAQVTGDVYGGNAASADENEVHLNGATVTSAVFGGAAAGTGNLLSVKGVNRAGWIAGFQKVTFDATDVAAGATMLDVNGGVGTTFERDAIDATGSTVNGGITLLHNANGITVNGLAATDNILKSETDATTEKNISVHKTGSNITDIRYEGYRFAGVTTPVIDGGEAFGGISKAGNATHDNVITVNGDYTNVYGGHTSGTGTTAVEKKNSHDNTVTITGGTLGTVYGGYTAAADGTTNHNTVTLAGGTVTGTVSGGNRTADGNTLNVVGMNNRAGSVENFQNMNFDATGAVKNSTLLTVTGNAATKVDWTKLTAKGTAVKPLTLLKNESGIDLTSYTGAAKSETTDTAETNIDVRKNSLGRITAITYEGYQFAGAETASVIGTDAYGGISRAGNATHDNAITVNGNYANVYGGHTSGMSTTAVEKKNSHDNTVTITGGTLGNVYGGYTAAA
;
A
#
# COMPACT_ATOMS: atom_id res chain seq x y z
N GLY A 1 8.56 -55.31 2.11
CA GLY A 1 8.67 -55.84 3.49
C GLY A 1 9.05 -54.71 4.42
N ALA A 2 9.06 -54.95 5.74
CA ALA A 2 9.51 -53.95 6.72
C ALA A 2 11.03 -53.70 6.63
N VAL A 3 11.47 -52.50 7.03
CA VAL A 3 12.87 -52.07 7.10
C VAL A 3 13.23 -51.74 8.54
N PHE A 4 14.37 -52.22 9.01
CA PHE A 4 14.86 -51.97 10.36
C PHE A 4 16.29 -51.44 10.28
N GLY A 5 16.56 -50.23 10.80
CA GLY A 5 17.92 -49.71 10.92
C GLY A 5 18.76 -50.48 11.95
N GLY A 6 18.11 -51.07 12.95
CA GLY A 6 18.68 -52.01 13.90
C GLY A 6 17.58 -52.72 14.71
N SER A 7 17.87 -53.89 15.30
CA SER A 7 16.93 -54.60 16.18
C SER A 7 17.67 -55.35 17.29
N GLY A 8 17.14 -55.32 18.52
CA GLY A 8 17.75 -55.95 19.68
C GLY A 8 17.29 -55.34 21.01
N ALA A 9 18.13 -55.45 22.05
CA ALA A 9 17.86 -54.83 23.35
C ALA A 9 17.98 -53.30 23.32
N SER A 10 18.84 -52.77 22.46
CA SER A 10 19.00 -51.35 22.13
C SER A 10 19.28 -51.22 20.63
N ALA A 11 18.71 -50.19 20.00
CA ALA A 11 18.87 -49.89 18.58
C ALA A 11 18.88 -48.36 18.41
N SER A 12 19.96 -47.73 18.88
CA SER A 12 20.19 -46.28 18.80
C SER A 12 21.25 -45.93 17.75
N LYS A 13 21.26 -44.68 17.26
CA LYS A 13 22.24 -44.14 16.30
C LYS A 13 22.29 -44.84 14.94
N ASN A 14 21.23 -45.56 14.58
CA ASN A 14 21.14 -46.21 13.27
C ASN A 14 20.76 -45.17 12.21
N LYS A 15 21.16 -45.43 10.96
CA LYS A 15 20.81 -44.59 9.82
C LYS A 15 20.18 -45.44 8.72
N VAL A 16 18.97 -45.09 8.31
CA VAL A 16 18.24 -45.75 7.22
C VAL A 16 18.17 -44.78 6.03
N TYR A 17 18.64 -45.20 4.86
CA TYR A 17 18.57 -44.42 3.63
C TYR A 17 17.65 -45.07 2.60
N LEU A 18 16.58 -44.38 2.22
CA LEU A 18 15.61 -44.82 1.22
C LEU A 18 15.69 -43.90 0.00
N ASN A 19 16.48 -44.29 -1.00
CA ASN A 19 16.68 -43.54 -2.25
C ASN A 19 15.86 -44.18 -3.37
N GLY A 20 14.74 -43.57 -3.77
CA GLY A 20 13.84 -44.10 -4.80
C GLY A 20 13.12 -45.39 -4.41
N ALA A 21 13.16 -45.76 -3.12
CA ALA A 21 12.72 -47.06 -2.64
C ALA A 21 11.19 -47.17 -2.54
N GLN A 22 10.67 -48.37 -2.82
CA GLN A 22 9.28 -48.74 -2.59
C GLN A 22 9.21 -49.72 -1.42
N VAL A 23 8.67 -49.29 -0.28
CA VAL A 23 8.60 -50.08 0.96
C VAL A 23 7.14 -50.33 1.32
N THR A 24 6.75 -51.60 1.32
CA THR A 24 5.36 -51.99 1.59
C THR A 24 5.04 -52.19 3.07
N GLY A 25 6.06 -52.33 3.93
CA GLY A 25 5.91 -52.51 5.37
C GLY A 25 6.41 -51.30 6.15
N ASP A 26 6.43 -51.42 7.48
CA ASP A 26 6.91 -50.36 8.35
C ASP A 26 8.43 -50.14 8.22
N VAL A 27 8.85 -48.90 8.41
CA VAL A 27 10.26 -48.50 8.50
C VAL A 27 10.55 -48.07 9.93
N TYR A 28 11.53 -48.68 10.56
CA TYR A 28 12.00 -48.32 11.89
C TYR A 28 13.44 -47.83 11.82
N GLY A 29 13.71 -46.62 12.30
CA GLY A 29 15.07 -46.16 12.56
C GLY A 29 15.81 -47.12 13.50
N GLY A 30 15.14 -47.56 14.58
CA GLY A 30 15.57 -48.67 15.42
C GLY A 30 14.40 -49.43 16.05
N ASN A 31 14.46 -50.76 16.08
CA ASN A 31 13.43 -51.64 16.64
C ASN A 31 13.91 -52.33 17.92
N ALA A 32 13.88 -51.57 19.02
CA ALA A 32 14.27 -51.98 20.36
C ALA A 32 13.56 -51.11 21.42
N ALA A 33 13.68 -51.49 22.69
CA ALA A 33 13.13 -50.73 23.82
C ALA A 33 13.84 -49.38 24.03
N SER A 34 15.12 -49.26 23.68
CA SER A 34 15.85 -48.00 23.55
C SER A 34 16.18 -47.79 22.07
N ALA A 35 15.69 -46.68 21.50
CA ALA A 35 15.81 -46.36 20.09
C ALA A 35 16.02 -44.84 19.90
N ASP A 36 17.16 -44.38 20.37
CA ASP A 36 17.54 -42.96 20.44
C ASP A 36 18.47 -42.56 19.29
N GLU A 37 18.46 -41.29 18.90
CA GLU A 37 19.37 -40.69 17.91
C GLU A 37 19.40 -41.42 16.56
N ASN A 38 18.32 -42.11 16.19
CA ASN A 38 18.20 -42.77 14.90
C ASN A 38 17.83 -41.76 13.81
N GLU A 39 18.33 -41.99 12.61
CA GLU A 39 18.10 -41.14 11.44
C GLU A 39 17.41 -41.96 10.34
N VAL A 40 16.31 -41.44 9.79
CA VAL A 40 15.66 -41.98 8.59
C VAL A 40 15.71 -40.92 7.50
N HIS A 41 16.29 -41.27 6.35
CA HIS A 41 16.44 -40.39 5.20
C HIS A 41 15.54 -40.88 4.05
N LEU A 42 14.59 -40.04 3.65
CA LEU A 42 13.70 -40.27 2.51
C LEU A 42 14.15 -39.39 1.34
N ASN A 43 14.40 -40.02 0.20
CA ASN A 43 14.79 -39.33 -1.03
C ASN A 43 14.10 -39.97 -2.24
N GLY A 44 12.93 -39.44 -2.64
CA GLY A 44 12.11 -40.04 -3.69
C GLY A 44 11.45 -41.37 -3.26
N ALA A 45 11.28 -41.61 -1.96
CA ALA A 45 10.80 -42.88 -1.42
C ALA A 45 9.27 -42.93 -1.28
N THR A 46 8.72 -44.12 -1.43
CA THR A 46 7.30 -44.41 -1.13
C THR A 46 7.24 -45.52 -0.08
N VAL A 47 6.73 -45.20 1.10
CA VAL A 47 6.44 -46.14 2.18
C VAL A 47 4.93 -46.24 2.33
N THR A 48 4.32 -47.39 2.05
CA THR A 48 2.86 -47.52 2.13
C THR A 48 2.35 -47.66 3.56
N SER A 49 3.24 -47.99 4.50
CA SER A 49 2.97 -48.14 5.93
C SER A 49 3.61 -46.99 6.74
N ALA A 50 3.90 -47.19 8.03
CA ALA A 50 4.43 -46.15 8.89
C ALA A 50 5.97 -46.06 8.86
N VAL A 51 6.47 -44.85 9.09
CA VAL A 51 7.90 -44.54 9.28
C VAL A 51 8.09 -44.05 10.72
N PHE A 52 8.92 -44.76 11.46
CA PHE A 52 9.19 -44.52 12.87
C PHE A 52 10.65 -44.10 13.08
N GLY A 53 10.89 -43.09 13.92
CA GLY A 53 12.23 -42.81 14.44
C GLY A 53 12.77 -43.98 15.28
N GLY A 54 11.88 -44.63 16.04
CA GLY A 54 12.14 -45.88 16.77
C GLY A 54 10.84 -46.61 17.08
N ALA A 55 10.91 -47.92 17.34
CA ALA A 55 9.74 -48.72 17.72
C ALA A 55 9.18 -48.36 19.11
N ALA A 56 10.05 -47.83 20.00
CA ALA A 56 9.68 -47.22 21.27
C ALA A 56 9.91 -45.70 21.21
N ALA A 57 9.33 -44.97 22.18
CA ALA A 57 9.55 -43.53 22.34
C ALA A 57 11.02 -43.25 22.74
N GLY A 58 11.86 -43.01 21.73
CA GLY A 58 13.25 -42.57 21.90
C GLY A 58 13.39 -41.05 21.81
N THR A 59 14.61 -40.57 22.04
CA THR A 59 15.00 -39.16 22.01
C THR A 59 15.99 -38.88 20.88
N GLY A 60 15.99 -37.66 20.34
CA GLY A 60 16.96 -37.22 19.33
C GLY A 60 16.81 -37.81 17.92
N ASN A 61 15.74 -38.55 17.63
CA ASN A 61 15.51 -39.16 16.33
C ASN A 61 15.22 -38.10 15.25
N LEU A 62 15.78 -38.30 14.06
CA LEU A 62 15.72 -37.39 12.91
C LEU A 62 15.04 -38.03 11.70
N LEU A 63 14.08 -37.32 11.12
CA LEU A 63 13.60 -37.56 9.76
C LEU A 63 14.23 -36.53 8.82
N SER A 64 14.89 -37.00 7.77
CA SER A 64 15.48 -36.15 6.73
C SER A 64 14.75 -36.42 5.42
N VAL A 65 14.26 -35.37 4.76
CA VAL A 65 13.41 -35.47 3.58
C VAL A 65 14.02 -34.67 2.44
N LYS A 66 14.20 -35.34 1.29
CA LYS A 66 14.64 -34.75 0.03
C LYS A 66 13.74 -35.20 -1.11
N GLY A 67 13.46 -34.32 -2.07
CA GLY A 67 12.56 -34.63 -3.18
C GLY A 67 11.13 -34.93 -2.72
N VAL A 68 10.36 -35.64 -3.55
CA VAL A 68 8.95 -35.99 -3.30
C VAL A 68 8.84 -37.40 -2.73
N ASN A 69 8.22 -37.52 -1.56
CA ASN A 69 8.12 -38.75 -0.80
C ASN A 69 6.69 -39.01 -0.34
N ARG A 70 6.42 -40.27 0.01
CA ARG A 70 5.14 -40.69 0.60
C ARG A 70 5.36 -41.62 1.78
N ALA A 71 4.55 -41.44 2.83
CA ALA A 71 4.46 -42.36 3.97
C ALA A 71 2.99 -42.59 4.34
N GLY A 72 2.64 -43.79 4.81
CA GLY A 72 1.33 -44.01 5.42
C GLY A 72 1.20 -43.21 6.72
N TRP A 73 2.24 -43.19 7.54
CA TRP A 73 2.26 -42.40 8.77
C TRP A 73 3.70 -42.09 9.17
N ILE A 74 3.91 -41.05 9.98
CA ILE A 74 5.23 -40.72 10.54
C ILE A 74 5.11 -40.46 12.04
N ALA A 75 6.01 -41.04 12.84
CA ALA A 75 5.99 -40.88 14.30
C ALA A 75 7.37 -41.09 14.94
N GLY A 76 7.53 -40.61 16.17
CA GLY A 76 8.73 -40.86 16.98
C GLY A 76 9.99 -40.09 16.56
N PHE A 77 9.81 -38.96 15.85
CA PHE A 77 10.88 -38.05 15.46
C PHE A 77 10.87 -36.78 16.32
N GLN A 78 12.03 -36.37 16.82
CA GLN A 78 12.21 -35.09 17.52
C GLN A 78 12.73 -34.00 16.59
N LYS A 79 13.25 -34.36 15.43
CA LYS A 79 13.70 -33.43 14.39
C LYS A 79 13.20 -33.91 13.04
N VAL A 80 12.73 -32.98 12.22
CA VAL A 80 12.38 -33.20 10.82
C VAL A 80 13.03 -32.10 10.01
N THR A 81 13.83 -32.48 9.02
CA THR A 81 14.55 -31.54 8.17
C THR A 81 14.20 -31.79 6.71
N PHE A 82 13.92 -30.71 5.99
CA PHE A 82 13.61 -30.74 4.57
C PHE A 82 14.71 -30.05 3.78
N ASP A 83 15.28 -30.76 2.79
CA ASP A 83 16.17 -30.17 1.79
C ASP A 83 15.33 -29.79 0.56
N ALA A 84 14.91 -28.53 0.49
CA ALA A 84 14.07 -28.01 -0.59
C ALA A 84 14.86 -27.64 -1.86
N THR A 85 16.16 -27.97 -1.91
CA THR A 85 16.99 -27.75 -3.11
C THR A 85 16.38 -28.50 -4.29
N ASP A 86 16.23 -27.80 -5.42
CA ASP A 86 15.68 -28.33 -6.68
C ASP A 86 14.22 -28.85 -6.60
N VAL A 87 13.46 -28.47 -5.57
CA VAL A 87 12.03 -28.80 -5.47
C VAL A 87 11.19 -27.78 -6.23
N ALA A 88 10.30 -28.26 -7.10
CA ALA A 88 9.44 -27.42 -7.92
C ALA A 88 8.34 -26.71 -7.09
N ALA A 89 7.91 -25.53 -7.56
CA ALA A 89 6.81 -24.80 -6.98
C ALA A 89 5.51 -25.63 -6.94
N GLY A 90 4.79 -25.57 -5.83
CA GLY A 90 3.57 -26.32 -5.59
C GLY A 90 3.75 -27.81 -5.31
N ALA A 91 4.99 -28.32 -5.26
CA ALA A 91 5.25 -29.71 -4.93
C ALA A 91 5.08 -29.99 -3.43
N THR A 92 4.73 -31.24 -3.10
CA THR A 92 4.70 -31.77 -1.73
C THR A 92 5.90 -32.68 -1.50
N MET A 93 6.79 -32.33 -0.57
CA MET A 93 8.00 -33.11 -0.29
C MET A 93 7.70 -34.40 0.49
N LEU A 94 6.72 -34.37 1.40
CA LEU A 94 6.26 -35.54 2.13
C LEU A 94 4.73 -35.57 2.21
N ASP A 95 4.12 -36.48 1.48
CA ASP A 95 2.68 -36.80 1.56
C ASP A 95 2.45 -37.91 2.61
N VAL A 96 1.72 -37.59 3.69
CA VAL A 96 1.31 -38.54 4.72
C VAL A 96 -0.18 -38.87 4.60
N ASN A 97 -0.51 -40.10 4.23
CA ASN A 97 -1.83 -40.42 3.71
C ASN A 97 -2.55 -41.64 4.34
N GLY A 98 -2.07 -42.16 5.48
CA GLY A 98 -2.56 -43.38 6.12
C GLY A 98 -3.69 -43.19 7.14
N GLY A 99 -4.44 -42.09 7.09
CA GLY A 99 -5.68 -41.92 7.85
C GLY A 99 -5.53 -41.47 9.30
N VAL A 100 -4.31 -41.11 9.74
CA VAL A 100 -4.02 -40.68 11.13
C VAL A 100 -3.24 -39.36 11.10
N GLY A 101 -3.54 -38.48 12.06
CA GLY A 101 -2.80 -37.23 12.25
C GLY A 101 -1.36 -37.45 12.74
N THR A 102 -0.54 -36.41 12.63
CA THR A 102 0.88 -36.43 13.03
C THR A 102 1.17 -35.28 13.98
N THR A 103 2.07 -35.47 14.96
CA THR A 103 2.38 -34.45 15.98
C THR A 103 3.86 -34.10 15.97
N PHE A 104 4.17 -32.81 16.05
CA PHE A 104 5.52 -32.26 16.17
C PHE A 104 5.58 -31.14 17.21
N GLU A 105 6.76 -30.94 17.80
CA GLU A 105 7.08 -29.69 18.49
C GLU A 105 7.37 -28.59 17.45
N ARG A 106 7.05 -27.34 17.75
CA ARG A 106 7.30 -26.19 16.86
C ARG A 106 8.75 -26.14 16.35
N ASP A 107 9.71 -26.35 17.26
CA ASP A 107 11.15 -26.25 16.98
C ASP A 107 11.73 -27.52 16.34
N ALA A 108 10.90 -28.56 16.13
CA ALA A 108 11.35 -29.82 15.52
C ALA A 108 11.50 -29.71 13.99
N ILE A 109 10.81 -28.76 13.36
CA ILE A 109 10.71 -28.69 11.90
C ILE A 109 11.67 -27.64 11.36
N ASP A 110 12.54 -28.04 10.44
CA ASP A 110 13.45 -27.15 9.74
C ASP A 110 13.48 -27.41 8.23
N ALA A 111 13.87 -26.40 7.46
CA ALA A 111 13.99 -26.48 6.01
C ALA A 111 15.16 -25.64 5.51
N THR A 112 15.90 -26.18 4.55
CA THR A 112 16.99 -25.49 3.86
C THR A 112 16.70 -25.40 2.36
N GLY A 113 17.46 -24.55 1.66
CA GLY A 113 17.32 -24.36 0.23
C GLY A 113 16.66 -23.03 -0.13
N SER A 114 16.23 -22.92 -1.39
CA SER A 114 15.58 -21.74 -1.92
C SER A 114 14.07 -21.91 -1.90
N THR A 115 13.37 -20.84 -1.53
CA THR A 115 11.94 -20.72 -1.75
C THR A 115 11.68 -20.36 -3.21
N VAL A 116 10.55 -20.80 -3.74
CA VAL A 116 10.12 -20.54 -5.12
C VAL A 116 8.75 -19.86 -5.12
N ASN A 117 8.45 -19.09 -6.17
CA ASN A 117 7.15 -18.46 -6.31
C ASN A 117 6.05 -19.55 -6.39
N GLY A 118 5.00 -19.43 -5.56
CA GLY A 118 4.00 -20.48 -5.35
C GLY A 118 4.26 -21.39 -4.14
N GLY A 119 5.44 -21.30 -3.52
CA GLY A 119 5.78 -22.04 -2.30
C GLY A 119 5.99 -23.55 -2.51
N ILE A 120 6.41 -24.23 -1.45
CA ILE A 120 6.57 -25.70 -1.40
C ILE A 120 5.79 -26.21 -0.18
N THR A 121 5.08 -27.33 -0.31
CA THR A 121 4.54 -28.04 0.85
C THR A 121 5.61 -28.99 1.36
N LEU A 122 6.15 -28.74 2.55
CA LEU A 122 7.12 -29.62 3.20
C LEU A 122 6.44 -30.92 3.62
N LEU A 123 5.31 -30.80 4.32
CA LEU A 123 4.55 -31.94 4.85
C LEU A 123 3.07 -31.72 4.61
N HIS A 124 2.40 -32.70 4.00
CA HIS A 124 0.95 -32.76 3.87
C HIS A 124 0.38 -33.90 4.72
N ASN A 125 -0.69 -33.64 5.48
CA ASN A 125 -1.53 -34.67 6.09
C ASN A 125 -2.98 -34.18 6.23
N ALA A 126 -3.88 -34.71 5.40
CA ALA A 126 -5.30 -34.38 5.44
C ALA A 126 -6.00 -34.72 6.77
N ASN A 127 -5.43 -35.62 7.57
CA ASN A 127 -5.97 -36.01 8.88
C ASN A 127 -5.51 -35.09 10.02
N GLY A 128 -4.66 -34.12 9.72
CA GLY A 128 -4.21 -33.10 10.66
C GLY A 128 -2.75 -33.23 11.07
N ILE A 129 -2.13 -32.08 11.29
CA ILE A 129 -0.79 -31.92 11.84
C ILE A 129 -0.92 -31.12 13.14
N THR A 130 -0.60 -31.74 14.27
CA THR A 130 -0.55 -31.02 15.55
C THR A 130 0.84 -30.44 15.73
N VAL A 131 0.94 -29.12 15.90
CA VAL A 131 2.20 -28.42 16.20
C VAL A 131 2.13 -27.87 17.62
N ASN A 132 2.78 -28.55 18.56
CA ASN A 132 2.88 -28.12 19.94
C ASN A 132 3.69 -26.82 20.03
N GLY A 133 3.22 -25.86 20.84
CA GLY A 133 3.87 -24.54 20.99
C GLY A 133 3.50 -23.50 19.91
N LEU A 134 2.58 -23.82 19.01
CA LEU A 134 2.00 -22.85 18.07
C LEU A 134 0.74 -22.20 18.66
N ALA A 135 0.72 -20.88 18.79
CA ALA A 135 -0.47 -20.15 19.25
C ALA A 135 -1.60 -20.22 18.20
N ALA A 136 -2.86 -20.13 18.64
CA ALA A 136 -4.02 -20.30 17.75
C ALA A 136 -4.04 -19.35 16.54
N THR A 137 -3.57 -18.11 16.74
CA THR A 137 -3.49 -17.06 15.71
C THR A 137 -2.13 -16.98 15.02
N ASP A 138 -1.16 -17.78 15.45
CA ASP A 138 0.16 -17.84 14.83
C ASP A 138 0.15 -18.88 13.71
N ASN A 139 0.70 -18.50 12.57
CA ASN A 139 0.82 -19.37 11.40
C ASN A 139 2.28 -19.55 10.97
N ILE A 140 3.25 -18.92 11.65
CA ILE A 140 4.67 -18.97 11.28
C ILE A 140 5.43 -19.78 12.32
N LEU A 141 5.98 -20.92 11.94
CA LEU A 141 6.81 -21.74 12.82
C LEU A 141 8.19 -21.12 12.97
N LYS A 142 8.80 -20.79 11.83
CA LYS A 142 10.15 -20.23 11.71
C LYS A 142 10.19 -19.21 10.58
N SER A 143 10.93 -18.13 10.77
CA SER A 143 11.21 -17.15 9.73
C SER A 143 12.70 -16.83 9.74
N GLU A 144 13.35 -16.99 8.60
CA GLU A 144 14.73 -16.59 8.36
C GLU A 144 14.72 -15.36 7.46
N THR A 145 15.36 -14.28 7.92
CA THR A 145 15.29 -12.98 7.24
C THR A 145 16.68 -12.50 6.85
N ASP A 146 16.77 -11.85 5.70
CA ASP A 146 17.88 -10.98 5.35
C ASP A 146 17.40 -9.51 5.32
N ALA A 147 18.15 -8.62 4.67
CA ALA A 147 17.80 -7.19 4.59
C ALA A 147 16.53 -6.88 3.79
N THR A 148 16.07 -7.78 2.92
CA THR A 148 14.96 -7.51 1.99
C THR A 148 13.98 -8.67 1.84
N THR A 149 14.37 -9.88 2.22
CA THR A 149 13.59 -11.10 2.05
C THR A 149 13.40 -11.85 3.36
N GLU A 150 12.31 -12.62 3.40
CA GLU A 150 12.01 -13.57 4.46
C GLU A 150 11.72 -14.94 3.85
N LYS A 151 12.16 -15.99 4.53
CA LYS A 151 11.82 -17.39 4.25
C LYS A 151 11.08 -17.94 5.45
N ASN A 152 9.83 -18.33 5.22
CA ASN A 152 8.94 -18.75 6.28
C ASN A 152 8.65 -20.25 6.17
N ILE A 153 8.75 -20.94 7.29
CA ILE A 153 8.05 -22.20 7.52
C ILE A 153 6.73 -21.84 8.18
N SER A 154 5.63 -22.09 7.49
CA SER A 154 4.29 -21.70 7.92
C SER A 154 3.34 -22.89 7.95
N VAL A 155 2.22 -22.74 8.66
CA VAL A 155 1.13 -23.71 8.63
C VAL A 155 0.01 -23.25 7.71
N HIS A 156 -0.56 -24.19 6.99
CA HIS A 156 -1.82 -24.00 6.27
C HIS A 156 -2.92 -24.81 6.95
N LYS A 157 -4.08 -24.17 7.16
CA LYS A 157 -5.23 -24.77 7.81
C LYS A 157 -6.36 -25.00 6.81
N THR A 158 -6.87 -26.22 6.75
CA THR A 158 -8.13 -26.55 6.08
C THR A 158 -9.21 -26.71 7.15
N GLY A 159 -10.12 -25.74 7.23
CA GLY A 159 -11.03 -25.62 8.38
C GLY A 159 -10.23 -25.29 9.65
N SER A 160 -10.42 -26.08 10.71
CA SER A 160 -9.68 -25.92 11.98
C SER A 160 -8.34 -26.66 12.03
N ASN A 161 -8.11 -27.61 11.12
CA ASN A 161 -6.96 -28.50 11.17
C ASN A 161 -5.83 -27.94 10.32
N ILE A 162 -4.60 -27.96 10.86
CA ILE A 162 -3.41 -27.77 10.04
C ILE A 162 -3.29 -28.99 9.14
N THR A 163 -3.28 -28.79 7.83
CA THR A 163 -3.13 -29.87 6.84
C THR A 163 -1.77 -29.84 6.18
N ASP A 164 -1.11 -28.69 6.17
CA ASP A 164 0.17 -28.52 5.49
C ASP A 164 1.15 -27.70 6.33
N ILE A 165 2.42 -28.11 6.27
CA ILE A 165 3.56 -27.25 6.60
C ILE A 165 4.14 -26.75 5.28
N ARG A 166 4.22 -25.44 5.12
CA ARG A 166 4.64 -24.78 3.88
C ARG A 166 5.98 -24.07 4.06
N TYR A 167 6.74 -23.98 2.99
CA TYR A 167 7.98 -23.22 2.89
C TYR A 167 7.86 -22.17 1.80
N GLU A 168 7.89 -20.90 2.18
CA GLU A 168 7.54 -19.77 1.31
C GLU A 168 8.51 -18.61 1.47
N GLY A 169 8.78 -17.92 0.37
CA GLY A 169 9.67 -16.76 0.33
C GLY A 169 8.92 -15.51 -0.02
N TYR A 170 9.20 -14.42 0.70
CA TYR A 170 8.63 -13.12 0.44
C TYR A 170 9.72 -12.05 0.39
N ARG A 171 9.49 -11.02 -0.41
CA ARG A 171 10.32 -9.80 -0.42
C ARG A 171 9.51 -8.68 0.20
N PHE A 172 10.01 -8.14 1.31
CA PHE A 172 9.33 -7.08 2.06
C PHE A 172 9.90 -5.69 1.75
N ALA A 173 11.10 -5.60 1.16
CA ALA A 173 11.74 -4.33 0.82
C ALA A 173 12.39 -4.28 -0.56
N GLY A 174 12.52 -3.07 -1.11
CA GLY A 174 13.22 -2.79 -2.37
C GLY A 174 12.56 -3.38 -3.62
N VAL A 175 11.28 -3.71 -3.56
CA VAL A 175 10.54 -4.26 -4.71
C VAL A 175 10.16 -3.13 -5.67
N THR A 176 10.34 -3.38 -6.96
CA THR A 176 9.99 -2.43 -8.02
C THR A 176 8.91 -2.94 -8.98
N THR A 177 8.64 -4.24 -8.96
CA THR A 177 7.58 -4.88 -9.75
C THR A 177 6.59 -5.53 -8.78
N PRO A 178 5.31 -5.15 -8.82
CA PRO A 178 4.35 -5.67 -7.86
C PRO A 178 4.14 -7.18 -8.03
N VAL A 179 3.97 -7.87 -6.91
CA VAL A 179 3.49 -9.26 -6.89
C VAL A 179 1.96 -9.21 -7.02
N ILE A 180 1.41 -9.99 -7.95
CA ILE A 180 -0.04 -10.09 -8.15
C ILE A 180 -0.51 -11.43 -7.60
N ASP A 181 -1.40 -11.39 -6.61
CA ASP A 181 -2.00 -12.59 -6.00
C ASP A 181 -3.45 -12.32 -5.63
N GLY A 182 -4.36 -13.25 -5.92
CA GLY A 182 -5.79 -13.11 -5.58
C GLY A 182 -6.51 -11.88 -6.18
N GLY A 183 -5.97 -11.25 -7.22
CA GLY A 183 -6.49 -9.98 -7.77
C GLY A 183 -6.00 -8.73 -7.05
N GLU A 184 -5.08 -8.86 -6.10
CA GLU A 184 -4.43 -7.78 -5.38
C GLU A 184 -3.01 -7.54 -5.92
N ALA A 185 -2.49 -6.31 -5.78
CA ALA A 185 -1.12 -5.96 -6.11
C ALA A 185 -0.33 -5.57 -4.86
N PHE A 186 0.87 -6.14 -4.71
CA PHE A 186 1.72 -5.93 -3.55
C PHE A 186 3.10 -5.40 -3.95
N GLY A 187 3.46 -4.25 -3.39
CA GLY A 187 4.79 -3.69 -3.46
C GLY A 187 5.73 -4.30 -2.45
N GLY A 188 5.29 -4.89 -1.35
CA GLY A 188 6.16 -5.66 -0.47
C GLY A 188 5.30 -6.54 0.41
N ILE A 189 5.77 -7.76 0.71
CA ILE A 189 5.00 -8.71 1.50
C ILE A 189 5.86 -9.20 2.65
N SER A 190 5.28 -9.14 3.84
CA SER A 190 5.81 -9.78 5.04
C SER A 190 4.66 -10.55 5.72
N LYS A 191 4.86 -11.85 5.91
CA LYS A 191 3.98 -12.76 6.65
C LYS A 191 4.55 -13.11 8.02
N ALA A 192 5.84 -12.83 8.27
CA ALA A 192 6.44 -12.97 9.59
C ALA A 192 6.39 -11.69 10.43
N GLY A 193 6.05 -10.54 9.84
CA GLY A 193 5.86 -9.28 10.55
C GLY A 193 7.05 -8.34 10.48
N ASN A 194 8.04 -8.63 9.62
CA ASN A 194 9.07 -7.66 9.22
C ASN A 194 8.42 -6.40 8.65
N ALA A 195 9.03 -5.24 8.88
CA ALA A 195 8.52 -4.02 8.27
C ALA A 195 8.68 -4.06 6.75
N THR A 196 7.65 -3.64 6.01
CA THR A 196 7.75 -3.47 4.56
C THR A 196 8.12 -2.03 4.25
N HIS A 197 9.21 -1.84 3.51
CA HIS A 197 9.73 -0.49 3.25
C HIS A 197 10.49 -0.36 1.92
N ASP A 198 10.71 0.88 1.49
CA ASP A 198 11.46 1.23 0.27
C ASP A 198 10.96 0.52 -1.01
N ASN A 199 9.70 0.09 -1.03
CA ASN A 199 9.09 -0.51 -2.21
C ASN A 199 8.58 0.58 -3.13
N VAL A 200 8.85 0.48 -4.43
CA VAL A 200 8.49 1.50 -5.42
C VAL A 200 7.81 0.82 -6.60
N ILE A 201 6.48 0.69 -6.52
CA ILE A 201 5.69 0.01 -7.57
C ILE A 201 4.89 0.98 -8.43
N THR A 202 4.71 0.59 -9.69
CA THR A 202 3.78 1.24 -10.62
C THR A 202 2.72 0.23 -11.06
N VAL A 203 1.46 0.65 -11.08
CA VAL A 203 0.31 -0.17 -11.47
C VAL A 203 -0.52 0.50 -12.57
N ASN A 204 -1.08 -0.32 -13.47
CA ASN A 204 -1.89 0.13 -14.62
C ASN A 204 -3.01 -0.87 -14.98
N GLY A 205 -3.51 -1.61 -14.00
CA GLY A 205 -4.47 -2.69 -14.18
C GLY A 205 -5.63 -2.60 -13.20
N ASP A 206 -6.58 -3.51 -13.34
CA ASP A 206 -7.69 -3.62 -12.41
C ASP A 206 -7.27 -4.49 -11.22
N TYR A 207 -7.46 -3.98 -10.00
CA TYR A 207 -7.07 -4.66 -8.77
C TYR A 207 -8.13 -4.51 -7.69
N THR A 208 -8.37 -5.56 -6.93
CA THR A 208 -9.22 -5.48 -5.73
C THR A 208 -8.62 -4.52 -4.72
N ASN A 209 -7.32 -4.66 -4.42
CA ASN A 209 -6.58 -3.72 -3.59
C ASN A 209 -5.14 -3.58 -4.09
N VAL A 210 -4.50 -2.47 -3.72
CA VAL A 210 -3.08 -2.23 -3.94
C VAL A 210 -2.42 -1.83 -2.63
N TYR A 211 -1.28 -2.44 -2.36
CA TYR A 211 -0.46 -2.21 -1.17
C TYR A 211 0.94 -1.82 -1.60
N GLY A 212 1.44 -0.65 -1.22
CA GLY A 212 2.87 -0.32 -1.41
C GLY A 212 3.76 -1.20 -0.55
N GLY A 213 3.29 -1.55 0.66
CA GLY A 213 3.82 -2.62 1.49
C GLY A 213 2.71 -3.26 2.33
N HIS A 214 2.81 -4.56 2.58
CA HIS A 214 1.83 -5.34 3.35
C HIS A 214 2.53 -6.17 4.43
N THR A 215 2.51 -5.66 5.66
CA THR A 215 3.08 -6.31 6.85
C THR A 215 2.01 -7.08 7.63
N SER A 216 2.28 -8.36 7.89
CA SER A 216 1.40 -9.24 8.66
C SER A 216 2.18 -10.30 9.42
N GLY A 217 1.57 -10.89 10.45
CA GLY A 217 2.19 -11.90 11.31
C GLY A 217 3.05 -11.33 12.43
N THR A 218 3.55 -12.23 13.29
CA THR A 218 4.25 -11.90 14.54
C THR A 218 5.50 -12.76 14.77
N GLY A 219 5.95 -13.50 13.75
CA GLY A 219 7.05 -14.47 13.84
C GLY A 219 8.46 -13.85 13.79
N THR A 220 8.61 -12.59 13.40
CA THR A 220 9.92 -11.95 13.29
C THR A 220 10.47 -11.48 14.65
N THR A 221 11.79 -11.59 14.80
CA THR A 221 12.58 -11.02 15.90
C THR A 221 13.29 -9.73 15.51
N ALA A 222 13.12 -9.25 14.28
CA ALA A 222 13.72 -8.01 13.80
C ALA A 222 13.41 -6.82 14.71
N VAL A 223 14.37 -5.89 14.81
CA VAL A 223 14.21 -4.63 15.55
C VAL A 223 13.10 -3.80 14.91
N GLU A 224 13.15 -3.68 13.59
CA GLU A 224 12.13 -3.01 12.80
C GLU A 224 11.09 -4.02 12.32
N LYS A 225 9.93 -4.01 12.97
CA LYS A 225 8.83 -4.93 12.71
C LYS A 225 7.48 -4.24 12.85
N LYS A 226 6.44 -4.88 12.33
CA LYS A 226 5.03 -4.46 12.38
C LYS A 226 4.70 -3.19 11.61
N ASN A 227 5.67 -2.48 11.07
CA ASN A 227 5.47 -1.21 10.37
C ASN A 227 5.37 -1.40 8.86
N SER A 228 4.86 -0.40 8.16
CA SER A 228 4.87 -0.33 6.71
C SER A 228 5.10 1.12 6.28
N HIS A 229 6.33 1.45 5.88
CA HIS A 229 6.78 2.84 5.73
C HIS A 229 7.65 3.05 4.50
N ASP A 230 7.82 4.29 4.06
CA ASP A 230 8.68 4.66 2.93
C ASP A 230 8.35 3.93 1.61
N ASN A 231 7.12 3.41 1.49
CA ASN A 231 6.68 2.76 0.27
C ASN A 231 6.07 3.78 -0.69
N THR A 232 6.29 3.58 -1.98
CA THR A 232 5.77 4.41 -3.06
C THR A 232 4.91 3.59 -4.01
N VAL A 233 3.65 4.04 -4.19
CA VAL A 233 2.72 3.48 -5.17
C VAL A 233 2.42 4.54 -6.23
N THR A 234 2.63 4.22 -7.49
CA THR A 234 2.21 5.06 -8.63
C THR A 234 1.09 4.37 -9.42
N ILE A 235 -0.04 5.04 -9.57
CA ILE A 235 -1.20 4.56 -10.32
C ILE A 235 -1.27 5.32 -11.63
N THR A 236 -1.21 4.60 -12.75
CA THR A 236 -1.23 5.21 -14.10
C THR A 236 -2.53 4.93 -14.86
N GLY A 237 -3.35 3.99 -14.38
CA GLY A 237 -4.61 3.60 -15.00
C GLY A 237 -5.27 2.44 -14.28
N GLY A 238 -6.40 1.97 -14.83
CA GLY A 238 -7.21 0.87 -14.29
C GLY A 238 -8.32 1.29 -13.32
N THR A 239 -9.08 0.31 -12.86
CA THR A 239 -10.11 0.42 -11.80
C THR A 239 -9.67 -0.37 -10.57
N LEU A 240 -9.47 0.33 -9.46
CA LEU A 240 -8.91 -0.22 -8.24
C LEU A 240 -9.94 -0.14 -7.10
N GLY A 241 -9.91 -1.07 -6.16
CA GLY A 241 -10.69 -0.97 -4.91
C GLY A 241 -10.03 -0.02 -3.93
N THR A 242 -9.29 -0.54 -2.94
CA THR A 242 -8.57 0.30 -1.96
C THR A 242 -7.07 0.34 -2.25
N VAL A 243 -6.47 1.52 -2.09
CA VAL A 243 -5.02 1.70 -2.21
C VAL A 243 -4.45 2.12 -0.86
N TYR A 244 -3.45 1.38 -0.40
CA TYR A 244 -2.66 1.71 0.78
C TYR A 244 -1.22 1.97 0.37
N GLY A 245 -0.69 3.15 0.72
CA GLY A 245 0.75 3.40 0.63
C GLY A 245 1.53 2.38 1.45
N GLY A 246 1.12 2.16 2.70
CA GLY A 246 1.55 1.04 3.53
C GLY A 246 0.40 0.41 4.32
N TYR A 247 0.47 -0.89 4.58
CA TYR A 247 -0.52 -1.63 5.36
C TYR A 247 0.16 -2.50 6.41
N THR A 248 -0.40 -2.50 7.62
CA THR A 248 -0.05 -3.46 8.66
C THR A 248 -1.27 -4.05 9.36
N ALA A 249 -1.24 -5.37 9.54
CA ALA A 249 -2.24 -6.07 10.34
C ALA A 249 -2.06 -5.83 11.85
N ALA A 250 -0.86 -5.43 12.30
CA ALA A 250 -0.58 -5.17 13.71
C ALA A 250 -1.35 -3.92 14.19
N ALA A 251 -2.00 -4.03 15.35
CA ALA A 251 -2.73 -2.91 15.94
C ALA A 251 -1.79 -1.81 16.48
N ASP A 252 -0.59 -2.20 16.91
CA ASP A 252 0.47 -1.34 17.43
C ASP A 252 1.54 -0.99 16.38
N GLY A 253 1.33 -1.36 15.12
CA GLY A 253 2.20 -0.99 14.01
C GLY A 253 1.90 0.42 13.47
N THR A 254 2.84 0.97 12.69
CA THR A 254 2.68 2.28 12.05
C THR A 254 2.68 2.18 10.53
N THR A 255 2.05 3.16 9.88
CA THR A 255 2.08 3.32 8.41
C THR A 255 2.41 4.76 8.06
N ASN A 256 3.71 5.08 7.98
CA ASN A 256 4.20 6.45 7.88
C ASN A 256 5.13 6.64 6.67
N HIS A 257 5.35 7.89 6.26
CA HIS A 257 6.25 8.26 5.16
C HIS A 257 5.96 7.56 3.81
N ASN A 258 4.77 6.98 3.64
CA ASN A 258 4.40 6.35 2.38
C ASN A 258 3.92 7.41 1.39
N THR A 259 4.20 7.18 0.12
CA THR A 259 3.80 8.06 -0.99
C THR A 259 2.83 7.32 -1.91
N VAL A 260 1.68 7.93 -2.18
CA VAL A 260 0.78 7.49 -3.25
C VAL A 260 0.72 8.56 -4.31
N THR A 261 0.93 8.18 -5.57
CA THR A 261 0.84 9.06 -6.74
C THR A 261 -0.31 8.62 -7.62
N LEU A 262 -1.30 9.50 -7.81
CA LEU A 262 -2.36 9.34 -8.80
C LEU A 262 -1.95 10.05 -10.08
N ALA A 263 -1.68 9.29 -11.14
CA ALA A 263 -1.36 9.78 -12.48
C ALA A 263 -2.34 9.24 -13.53
N GLY A 264 -3.49 8.73 -13.09
CA GLY A 264 -4.54 8.13 -13.88
C GLY A 264 -5.37 7.14 -13.06
N GLY A 265 -6.35 6.52 -13.72
CA GLY A 265 -7.19 5.47 -13.14
C GLY A 265 -8.33 5.96 -12.24
N THR A 266 -9.11 5.01 -11.76
CA THR A 266 -10.23 5.23 -10.83
C THR A 266 -10.10 4.29 -9.63
N VAL A 267 -9.90 4.87 -8.46
CA VAL A 267 -9.94 4.15 -7.18
C VAL A 267 -11.36 4.27 -6.64
N THR A 268 -12.09 3.16 -6.64
CA THR A 268 -13.51 3.12 -6.23
C THR A 268 -13.67 3.16 -4.71
N GLY A 269 -12.68 2.67 -3.98
CA GLY A 269 -12.59 2.74 -2.52
C GLY A 269 -11.72 3.91 -2.05
N THR A 270 -10.95 3.66 -0.99
CA THR A 270 -10.11 4.70 -0.37
C THR A 270 -8.71 4.73 -0.99
N VAL A 271 -8.21 5.92 -1.26
CA VAL A 271 -6.76 6.17 -1.43
C VAL A 271 -6.22 6.61 -0.07
N SER A 272 -5.30 5.84 0.49
CA SER A 272 -4.77 6.06 1.84
C SER A 272 -3.25 6.02 1.87
N GLY A 273 -2.63 6.93 2.61
CA GLY A 273 -1.20 6.85 2.92
C GLY A 273 -0.86 5.57 3.70
N GLY A 274 -1.81 5.08 4.49
CA GLY A 274 -1.76 3.76 5.11
C GLY A 274 -2.87 3.53 6.13
N ASN A 275 -2.97 2.32 6.70
CA ASN A 275 -4.12 1.93 7.52
C ASN A 275 -4.02 2.27 9.03
N ARG A 276 -2.97 2.99 9.46
CA ARG A 276 -2.75 3.31 10.89
C ARG A 276 -2.57 4.79 11.15
N THR A 277 -1.58 5.41 10.52
CA THR A 277 -1.14 6.78 10.81
C THR A 277 -1.10 7.62 9.53
N ALA A 278 -1.20 8.94 9.68
CA ALA A 278 -1.02 9.90 8.59
C ALA A 278 0.40 10.48 8.51
N ASP A 279 1.24 10.25 9.52
CA ASP A 279 2.54 10.91 9.69
C ASP A 279 3.47 10.68 8.49
N GLY A 280 4.04 11.76 7.95
CA GLY A 280 4.91 11.74 6.77
C GLY A 280 4.24 11.34 5.45
N ASN A 281 3.02 10.78 5.47
CA ASN A 281 2.40 10.24 4.27
C ASN A 281 2.05 11.35 3.26
N THR A 282 2.30 11.07 1.99
CA THR A 282 2.17 12.05 0.91
C THR A 282 1.27 11.55 -0.21
N LEU A 283 0.28 12.35 -0.58
CA LEU A 283 -0.49 12.16 -1.81
C LEU A 283 0.04 13.11 -2.88
N ASN A 284 0.50 12.56 -3.99
CA ASN A 284 0.76 13.31 -5.20
C ASN A 284 -0.37 13.09 -6.21
N VAL A 285 -0.84 14.15 -6.83
CA VAL A 285 -1.83 14.09 -7.92
C VAL A 285 -1.21 14.74 -9.14
N VAL A 286 -1.12 13.96 -10.21
CA VAL A 286 -0.54 14.34 -11.49
C VAL A 286 -1.57 14.11 -12.59
N GLY A 287 -1.59 14.99 -13.57
CA GLY A 287 -2.55 14.90 -14.67
C GLY A 287 -3.99 15.15 -14.22
N MET A 288 -4.95 14.76 -15.06
CA MET A 288 -6.37 15.11 -14.90
C MET A 288 -7.24 13.88 -14.71
N ASN A 289 -8.45 14.09 -14.20
CA ASN A 289 -9.50 13.09 -14.10
C ASN A 289 -9.18 11.90 -13.18
N ASN A 290 -8.24 12.06 -12.24
CA ASN A 290 -8.05 11.08 -11.19
C ASN A 290 -9.32 10.99 -10.32
N ARG A 291 -9.68 9.78 -9.90
CA ARG A 291 -10.86 9.53 -9.07
C ARG A 291 -10.53 8.68 -7.86
N ALA A 292 -11.11 9.04 -6.72
CA ALA A 292 -11.04 8.29 -5.48
C ALA A 292 -12.42 8.25 -4.82
N GLY A 293 -12.81 7.12 -4.23
CA GLY A 293 -13.98 7.06 -3.36
C GLY A 293 -13.78 7.92 -2.12
N SER A 294 -12.66 7.72 -1.42
CA SER A 294 -12.23 8.53 -0.27
C SER A 294 -10.73 8.82 -0.34
N VAL A 295 -10.27 9.84 0.37
CA VAL A 295 -8.86 10.20 0.51
C VAL A 295 -8.56 10.41 1.98
N GLU A 296 -7.65 9.60 2.54
CA GLU A 296 -7.42 9.52 3.98
C GLU A 296 -5.93 9.35 4.33
N ASN A 297 -5.58 9.66 5.58
CA ASN A 297 -4.25 9.40 6.15
C ASN A 297 -3.06 9.96 5.35
N PHE A 298 -3.23 11.16 4.81
CA PHE A 298 -2.16 11.95 4.22
C PHE A 298 -1.88 13.19 5.07
N GLN A 299 -0.59 13.43 5.34
CA GLN A 299 -0.12 14.66 5.96
C GLN A 299 0.19 15.71 4.89
N ASN A 300 0.69 15.29 3.72
CA ASN A 300 1.07 16.18 2.63
C ASN A 300 0.21 15.89 1.39
N MET A 301 -0.20 16.93 0.67
CA MET A 301 -0.96 16.79 -0.58
C MET A 301 -0.40 17.74 -1.63
N ASN A 302 0.11 17.17 -2.72
CA ASN A 302 0.80 17.90 -3.78
C ASN A 302 0.08 17.71 -5.10
N PHE A 303 -0.18 18.80 -5.79
CA PHE A 303 -0.79 18.79 -7.12
C PHE A 303 0.21 19.27 -8.17
N ASP A 304 0.44 18.43 -9.19
CA ASP A 304 1.17 18.81 -10.39
C ASP A 304 0.18 19.09 -11.52
N ALA A 305 -0.05 20.37 -11.78
CA ALA A 305 -0.93 20.83 -12.84
C ALA A 305 -0.23 20.92 -14.21
N THR A 306 1.02 20.46 -14.35
CA THR A 306 1.73 20.50 -15.63
C THR A 306 0.93 19.77 -16.72
N GLY A 307 0.69 20.45 -17.85
CA GLY A 307 -0.08 19.91 -18.97
C GLY A 307 -1.60 19.84 -18.75
N ALA A 308 -2.13 20.31 -17.62
CA ALA A 308 -3.57 20.36 -17.39
C ALA A 308 -4.27 21.37 -18.32
N VAL A 309 -5.50 21.04 -18.71
CA VAL A 309 -6.34 21.88 -19.59
C VAL A 309 -7.21 22.81 -18.75
N LYS A 310 -7.43 24.04 -19.22
CA LYS A 310 -8.31 25.02 -18.56
C LYS A 310 -9.66 24.39 -18.19
N ASN A 311 -10.13 24.67 -16.98
CA ASN A 311 -11.36 24.15 -16.36
C ASN A 311 -11.37 22.64 -16.06
N SER A 312 -10.24 21.95 -16.15
CA SER A 312 -10.16 20.54 -15.74
C SER A 312 -10.09 20.38 -14.22
N THR A 313 -10.42 19.17 -13.77
CA THR A 313 -10.26 18.72 -12.39
C THR A 313 -9.14 17.68 -12.31
N LEU A 314 -8.19 17.87 -11.40
CA LEU A 314 -7.08 16.94 -11.20
C LEU A 314 -7.54 15.71 -10.41
N LEU A 315 -8.21 15.91 -9.27
CA LEU A 315 -8.75 14.85 -8.43
C LEU A 315 -10.23 15.11 -8.09
N THR A 316 -11.07 14.11 -8.38
CA THR A 316 -12.47 14.06 -7.92
C THR A 316 -12.62 12.98 -6.85
N VAL A 317 -13.08 13.36 -5.66
CA VAL A 317 -13.49 12.46 -4.59
C VAL A 317 -15.01 12.25 -4.68
N THR A 318 -15.44 11.01 -4.79
CA THR A 318 -16.84 10.64 -5.12
C THR A 318 -17.62 10.07 -3.95
N GLY A 319 -16.96 9.75 -2.84
CA GLY A 319 -17.58 9.20 -1.63
C GLY A 319 -18.40 10.24 -0.87
N ASN A 320 -19.06 9.77 0.18
CA ASN A 320 -20.01 10.56 0.96
C ASN A 320 -19.39 11.28 2.17
N ALA A 321 -18.09 11.11 2.44
CA ALA A 321 -17.37 11.74 3.53
C ALA A 321 -16.58 12.98 3.07
N ALA A 322 -16.35 13.92 3.98
CA ALA A 322 -15.48 15.06 3.72
C ALA A 322 -14.01 14.64 3.67
N THR A 323 -13.22 15.29 2.81
CA THR A 323 -11.77 15.06 2.74
C THR A 323 -11.04 15.99 3.70
N LYS A 324 -10.21 15.44 4.58
CA LYS A 324 -9.37 16.23 5.49
C LYS A 324 -8.10 16.67 4.76
N VAL A 325 -7.79 17.97 4.82
CA VAL A 325 -6.58 18.55 4.21
C VAL A 325 -5.97 19.55 5.18
N ASP A 326 -4.66 19.43 5.42
CA ASP A 326 -3.91 20.49 6.09
C ASP A 326 -3.61 21.60 5.09
N TRP A 327 -4.23 22.77 5.29
CA TRP A 327 -4.05 23.90 4.39
C TRP A 327 -2.57 24.25 4.27
N THR A 328 -1.77 24.16 5.32
CA THR A 328 -0.35 24.54 5.27
C THR A 328 0.50 23.56 4.45
N LYS A 329 0.11 22.28 4.38
CA LYS A 329 0.84 21.19 3.69
C LYS A 329 0.27 20.81 2.33
N LEU A 330 -0.71 21.57 1.86
CA LEU A 330 -1.21 21.53 0.50
C LEU A 330 -0.32 22.37 -0.43
N THR A 331 0.17 21.79 -1.51
CA THR A 331 0.94 22.51 -2.54
C THR A 331 0.39 22.26 -3.93
N ALA A 332 0.59 23.22 -4.83
CA ALA A 332 0.29 23.07 -6.25
C ALA A 332 1.37 23.76 -7.07
N LYS A 333 1.75 23.15 -8.19
CA LYS A 333 2.72 23.71 -9.16
C LYS A 333 2.23 23.50 -10.59
N GLY A 334 2.87 24.19 -11.53
CA GLY A 334 2.69 23.97 -12.96
C GLY A 334 2.21 25.20 -13.73
N THR A 335 2.50 25.22 -15.03
CA THR A 335 2.25 26.37 -15.93
C THR A 335 0.94 26.24 -16.72
N ALA A 336 0.07 25.31 -16.35
CA ALA A 336 -1.20 25.09 -17.05
C ALA A 336 -2.09 26.34 -17.11
N VAL A 337 -2.92 26.38 -18.14
CA VAL A 337 -3.89 27.46 -18.35
C VAL A 337 -5.00 27.34 -17.30
N LYS A 338 -5.17 28.39 -16.49
CA LYS A 338 -6.07 28.47 -15.34
C LYS A 338 -7.45 29.05 -15.74
N PRO A 339 -8.53 28.83 -14.96
CA PRO A 339 -8.58 28.14 -13.66
C PRO A 339 -8.64 26.62 -13.79
N LEU A 340 -8.22 25.94 -12.73
CA LEU A 340 -8.31 24.48 -12.55
C LEU A 340 -8.98 24.17 -11.20
N THR A 341 -9.52 22.96 -11.08
CA THR A 341 -9.91 22.39 -9.78
C THR A 341 -8.87 21.35 -9.37
N LEU A 342 -8.15 21.59 -8.28
CA LEU A 342 -7.15 20.63 -7.77
C LEU A 342 -7.86 19.42 -7.15
N LEU A 343 -8.73 19.71 -6.18
CA LEU A 343 -9.51 18.71 -5.45
C LEU A 343 -10.98 19.11 -5.47
N LYS A 344 -11.84 18.16 -5.85
CA LYS A 344 -13.29 18.29 -5.78
C LYS A 344 -13.87 17.22 -4.86
N ASN A 345 -14.69 17.63 -3.88
CA ASN A 345 -15.48 16.73 -3.05
C ASN A 345 -16.82 17.40 -2.68
N GLU A 346 -17.92 16.89 -3.23
CA GLU A 346 -19.27 17.45 -2.98
C GLU A 346 -19.73 17.26 -1.52
N SER A 347 -19.22 16.24 -0.82
CA SER A 347 -19.48 15.99 0.59
C SER A 347 -18.71 16.92 1.53
N GLY A 348 -17.66 17.58 1.04
CA GLY A 348 -16.94 18.61 1.76
C GLY A 348 -15.43 18.42 1.76
N ILE A 349 -14.72 19.49 2.08
CA ILE A 349 -13.29 19.49 2.32
C ILE A 349 -13.04 20.21 3.65
N ASP A 350 -12.56 19.47 4.63
CA ASP A 350 -12.26 19.98 5.96
C ASP A 350 -10.82 20.47 5.99
N LEU A 351 -10.65 21.79 6.02
CA LEU A 351 -9.33 22.43 6.02
C LEU A 351 -8.88 22.76 7.44
N THR A 352 -7.81 22.14 7.91
CA THR A 352 -7.14 22.59 9.13
C THR A 352 -6.23 23.77 8.82
N SER A 353 -6.10 24.71 9.77
CA SER A 353 -5.25 25.91 9.64
C SER A 353 -5.64 26.89 8.52
N TYR A 354 -6.84 26.76 7.95
CA TYR A 354 -7.37 27.70 6.97
C TYR A 354 -8.02 28.90 7.66
N THR A 355 -7.53 30.10 7.34
CA THR A 355 -7.99 31.37 7.94
C THR A 355 -8.89 32.18 7.01
N GLY A 356 -9.32 31.62 5.88
CA GLY A 356 -10.13 32.32 4.88
C GLY A 356 -9.33 33.01 3.77
N ALA A 357 -8.01 32.89 3.77
CA ALA A 357 -7.13 33.52 2.78
C ALA A 357 -6.56 32.51 1.78
N ALA A 358 -6.58 32.87 0.49
CA ALA A 358 -5.93 32.13 -0.59
C ALA A 358 -4.39 32.11 -0.41
N LYS A 359 -3.76 31.00 -0.77
CA LYS A 359 -2.30 30.96 -0.95
C LYS A 359 -1.98 31.56 -2.31
N SER A 360 -1.10 32.55 -2.37
CA SER A 360 -0.87 33.30 -3.59
C SER A 360 0.62 33.43 -3.86
N GLU A 361 1.02 33.18 -5.10
CA GLU A 361 2.34 33.49 -5.64
C GLU A 361 2.18 34.65 -6.63
N THR A 362 2.96 35.71 -6.46
CA THR A 362 2.76 36.98 -7.16
C THR A 362 4.01 37.39 -7.93
N THR A 363 3.80 37.96 -9.11
CA THR A 363 4.78 38.70 -9.90
C THR A 363 4.46 40.19 -9.85
N ASP A 364 5.09 41.01 -10.70
CA ASP A 364 4.80 42.46 -10.76
C ASP A 364 3.40 42.77 -11.30
N THR A 365 2.81 41.90 -12.12
CA THR A 365 1.52 42.19 -12.79
C THR A 365 0.48 41.08 -12.67
N ALA A 366 0.87 39.90 -12.22
CA ALA A 366 0.00 38.72 -12.15
C ALA A 366 0.21 37.91 -10.87
N GLU A 367 -0.82 37.17 -10.48
CA GLU A 367 -0.80 36.26 -9.34
C GLU A 367 -1.39 34.89 -9.70
N THR A 368 -0.92 33.87 -8.99
CA THR A 368 -1.40 32.50 -9.06
C THR A 368 -1.85 32.06 -7.67
N ASN A 369 -3.09 31.63 -7.56
CA ASN A 369 -3.76 31.43 -6.28
C ASN A 369 -4.26 30.00 -6.12
N ILE A 370 -4.01 29.42 -4.94
CA ILE A 370 -4.77 28.28 -4.43
C ILE A 370 -5.85 28.83 -3.50
N ASP A 371 -7.10 28.63 -3.88
CA ASP A 371 -8.27 29.15 -3.17
C ASP A 371 -9.34 28.05 -3.02
N VAL A 372 -10.46 28.39 -2.40
CA VAL A 372 -11.55 27.46 -2.11
C VAL A 372 -12.85 27.92 -2.75
N ARG A 373 -13.68 26.97 -3.19
CA ARG A 373 -15.06 27.23 -3.58
C ARG A 373 -16.02 26.58 -2.61
N LYS A 374 -17.06 27.33 -2.26
CA LYS A 374 -18.14 26.90 -1.38
C LYS A 374 -19.40 26.63 -2.18
N ASN A 375 -20.20 25.67 -1.73
CA ASN A 375 -21.55 25.48 -2.24
C ASN A 375 -22.53 26.51 -1.62
N SER A 376 -23.81 26.43 -1.99
CA SER A 376 -24.87 27.32 -1.49
C SER A 376 -25.11 27.24 0.02
N LEU A 377 -24.61 26.19 0.69
CA LEU A 377 -24.67 26.01 2.14
C LEU A 377 -23.42 26.53 2.85
N GLY A 378 -22.49 27.15 2.13
CA GLY A 378 -21.23 27.66 2.68
C GLY A 378 -20.17 26.59 2.94
N ARG A 379 -20.41 25.32 2.59
CA ARG A 379 -19.45 24.23 2.74
C ARG A 379 -18.41 24.29 1.62
N ILE A 380 -17.13 24.17 1.97
CA ILE A 380 -16.04 24.08 0.98
C ILE A 380 -16.17 22.75 0.25
N THR A 381 -16.30 22.77 -1.07
CA THR A 381 -16.45 21.57 -1.91
C THR A 381 -15.40 21.47 -3.01
N ALA A 382 -14.58 22.50 -3.20
CA ALA A 382 -13.45 22.44 -4.11
C ALA A 382 -12.28 23.31 -3.63
N ILE A 383 -11.07 22.84 -3.95
CA ILE A 383 -9.84 23.63 -3.92
C ILE A 383 -9.48 23.95 -5.37
N THR A 384 -9.31 25.23 -5.68
CA THR A 384 -9.04 25.73 -7.02
C THR A 384 -7.63 26.26 -7.17
N TYR A 385 -7.14 26.22 -8.41
CA TYR A 385 -5.87 26.81 -8.81
C TYR A 385 -6.12 27.82 -9.92
N GLU A 386 -6.01 29.10 -9.59
CA GLU A 386 -6.48 30.21 -10.39
C GLU A 386 -5.33 31.15 -10.73
N GLY A 387 -5.45 31.86 -11.85
CA GLY A 387 -4.44 32.82 -12.30
C GLY A 387 -5.13 34.11 -12.67
N TYR A 388 -4.62 35.22 -12.15
CA TYR A 388 -5.19 36.54 -12.36
C TYR A 388 -4.11 37.53 -12.76
N GLN A 389 -4.43 38.40 -13.72
CA GLN A 389 -3.67 39.60 -13.96
C GLN A 389 -4.28 40.70 -13.08
N PHE A 390 -3.44 41.35 -12.26
CA PHE A 390 -3.88 42.43 -11.38
C PHE A 390 -3.43 43.81 -11.88
N ALA A 391 -2.41 43.88 -12.74
CA ALA A 391 -1.94 45.14 -13.32
C ALA A 391 -1.67 45.08 -14.83
N GLY A 392 -1.84 46.24 -15.49
CA GLY A 392 -1.55 46.41 -16.91
C GLY A 392 -2.48 45.62 -17.85
N ALA A 393 -3.68 45.27 -17.41
CA ALA A 393 -4.63 44.54 -18.26
C ALA A 393 -5.28 45.46 -19.30
N GLU A 394 -5.21 45.07 -20.58
CA GLU A 394 -5.81 45.81 -21.70
C GLU A 394 -7.18 45.24 -22.13
N THR A 395 -7.51 44.05 -21.66
CA THR A 395 -8.77 43.36 -21.96
C THR A 395 -9.46 42.90 -20.69
N ALA A 396 -10.78 43.03 -20.63
CA ALA A 396 -11.54 42.59 -19.48
C ALA A 396 -11.57 41.06 -19.35
N SER A 397 -11.24 40.54 -18.17
CA SER A 397 -11.56 39.18 -17.75
C SER A 397 -13.01 39.10 -17.29
N VAL A 398 -13.76 38.12 -17.76
CA VAL A 398 -15.17 37.94 -17.40
C VAL A 398 -15.32 36.72 -16.49
N ILE A 399 -15.85 36.93 -15.29
CA ILE A 399 -16.11 35.88 -14.30
C ILE A 399 -17.58 35.96 -13.90
N GLY A 400 -18.34 34.90 -14.22
CA GLY A 400 -19.79 34.94 -14.06
C GLY A 400 -20.39 36.03 -14.96
N THR A 401 -21.08 36.98 -14.34
CA THR A 401 -21.69 38.14 -15.02
C THR A 401 -20.91 39.44 -14.84
N ASP A 402 -19.74 39.39 -14.17
CA ASP A 402 -18.93 40.57 -13.89
C ASP A 402 -17.71 40.64 -14.82
N ALA A 403 -17.29 41.85 -15.15
CA ALA A 403 -16.10 42.14 -15.95
C ALA A 403 -15.01 42.84 -15.12
N TYR A 404 -13.76 42.46 -15.30
CA TYR A 404 -12.63 42.94 -14.50
C TYR A 404 -11.43 43.31 -15.37
N GLY A 405 -10.82 44.47 -15.13
CA GLY A 405 -9.53 44.84 -15.72
C GLY A 405 -8.40 44.13 -14.99
N GLY A 406 -8.17 44.50 -13.73
CA GLY A 406 -7.29 43.76 -12.82
C GLY A 406 -8.06 43.00 -11.75
N ILE A 407 -7.62 41.79 -11.39
CA ILE A 407 -8.15 41.02 -10.26
C ILE A 407 -7.00 40.63 -9.34
N SER A 408 -7.16 40.91 -8.05
CA SER A 408 -6.28 40.44 -6.99
C SER A 408 -7.11 39.81 -5.86
N ARG A 409 -6.82 38.55 -5.54
CA ARG A 409 -7.32 37.77 -4.40
C ARG A 409 -6.27 37.66 -3.29
N ALA A 410 -5.00 37.94 -3.61
CA ALA A 410 -3.95 38.02 -2.60
C ALA A 410 -3.97 39.34 -1.83
N GLY A 411 -4.52 40.39 -2.43
CA GLY A 411 -4.59 41.74 -1.88
C GLY A 411 -3.55 42.71 -2.46
N ASN A 412 -2.85 42.33 -3.54
CA ASN A 412 -2.00 43.24 -4.33
C ASN A 412 -2.80 44.42 -4.86
N ALA A 413 -2.14 45.57 -5.02
CA ALA A 413 -2.75 46.71 -5.69
C ALA A 413 -3.18 46.33 -7.10
N THR A 414 -4.40 46.66 -7.50
CA THR A 414 -4.80 46.58 -8.91
C THR A 414 -4.56 47.93 -9.55
N HIS A 415 -3.70 47.99 -10.56
CA HIS A 415 -3.30 49.27 -11.15
C HIS A 415 -2.98 49.23 -12.64
N ASP A 416 -2.99 50.39 -13.28
CA ASP A 416 -2.67 50.58 -14.70
C ASP A 416 -3.48 49.69 -15.66
N ASN A 417 -4.64 49.18 -15.23
CA ASN A 417 -5.50 48.38 -16.09
C ASN A 417 -6.34 49.31 -16.97
N ALA A 418 -6.31 49.13 -18.28
CA ALA A 418 -7.02 49.96 -19.24
C ALA A 418 -7.91 49.10 -20.15
N ILE A 419 -9.14 48.86 -19.72
CA ILE A 419 -10.08 47.98 -20.45
C ILE A 419 -11.12 48.76 -21.24
N THR A 420 -11.60 48.15 -22.32
CA THR A 420 -12.80 48.58 -23.04
C THR A 420 -13.88 47.51 -22.96
N VAL A 421 -15.11 47.90 -22.60
CA VAL A 421 -16.26 46.99 -22.47
C VAL A 421 -17.39 47.37 -23.43
N ASN A 422 -17.97 46.35 -24.07
CA ASN A 422 -19.11 46.45 -24.97
C ASN A 422 -20.04 45.24 -24.81
N GLY A 423 -20.81 45.21 -23.72
CA GLY A 423 -21.59 44.02 -23.35
C GLY A 423 -22.46 44.23 -22.14
N ASN A 424 -23.22 43.19 -21.77
CA ASN A 424 -24.10 43.22 -20.62
C ASN A 424 -23.39 42.61 -19.40
N TYR A 425 -23.11 43.41 -18.38
CA TYR A 425 -22.41 42.97 -17.17
C TYR A 425 -23.16 43.44 -15.92
N ALA A 426 -23.20 42.59 -14.89
CA ALA A 426 -23.77 42.96 -13.60
C ALA A 426 -22.90 44.02 -12.92
N ASN A 427 -21.58 43.85 -12.93
CA ASN A 427 -20.63 44.87 -12.49
C ASN A 427 -19.40 44.91 -13.41
N VAL A 428 -18.78 46.07 -13.52
CA VAL A 428 -17.49 46.28 -14.20
C VAL A 428 -16.50 46.89 -13.22
N TYR A 429 -15.32 46.30 -13.13
CA TYR A 429 -14.23 46.76 -12.27
C TYR A 429 -13.00 47.05 -13.14
N GLY A 430 -12.48 48.28 -13.14
CA GLY A 430 -11.19 48.59 -13.75
C GLY A 430 -10.05 47.88 -13.00
N GLY A 431 -10.13 47.87 -11.67
CA GLY A 431 -9.35 46.99 -10.80
C GLY A 431 -10.17 46.51 -9.62
N HIS A 432 -9.99 45.26 -9.21
CA HIS A 432 -10.64 44.66 -8.05
C HIS A 432 -9.62 43.97 -7.14
N THR A 433 -9.31 44.64 -6.02
CA THR A 433 -8.40 44.14 -4.99
C THR A 433 -9.18 43.55 -3.83
N SER A 434 -8.85 42.30 -3.47
CA SER A 434 -9.44 41.57 -2.35
C SER A 434 -8.43 40.65 -1.70
N GLY A 435 -8.70 40.23 -0.46
CA GLY A 435 -7.81 39.36 0.30
C GLY A 435 -6.71 40.09 1.07
N MET A 436 -5.93 39.30 1.82
CA MET A 436 -4.98 39.82 2.82
C MET A 436 -3.66 39.06 2.87
N SER A 437 -3.41 38.14 1.94
CA SER A 437 -2.23 37.27 1.97
C SER A 437 -0.95 37.89 1.38
N THR A 438 -1.05 38.98 0.62
CA THR A 438 0.14 39.65 0.06
C THR A 438 0.96 40.40 1.12
N THR A 439 2.27 40.47 0.88
CA THR A 439 3.22 41.29 1.64
C THR A 439 3.64 42.58 0.91
N ALA A 440 3.08 42.85 -0.27
CA ALA A 440 3.41 44.04 -1.06
C ALA A 440 3.15 45.35 -0.29
N VAL A 441 3.95 46.39 -0.59
CA VAL A 441 3.87 47.71 0.06
C VAL A 441 2.51 48.38 -0.21
N GLU A 442 2.06 48.34 -1.46
CA GLU A 442 0.81 49.00 -1.90
C GLU A 442 -0.43 48.11 -1.76
N LYS A 443 -0.38 47.08 -0.91
CA LYS A 443 -1.51 46.17 -0.71
C LYS A 443 -2.80 46.90 -0.36
N LYS A 444 -3.94 46.33 -0.78
CA LYS A 444 -5.30 46.84 -0.57
C LYS A 444 -5.62 48.14 -1.32
N ASN A 445 -4.80 48.55 -2.28
CA ASN A 445 -5.12 49.68 -3.15
C ASN A 445 -5.75 49.23 -4.47
N SER A 446 -6.45 50.15 -5.14
CA SER A 446 -6.87 50.00 -6.53
C SER A 446 -6.87 51.39 -7.17
N HIS A 447 -5.91 51.67 -8.05
CA HIS A 447 -5.63 53.02 -8.56
C HIS A 447 -5.22 52.97 -10.04
N ASP A 448 -5.23 54.12 -10.72
CA ASP A 448 -4.74 54.24 -12.11
C ASP A 448 -5.37 53.28 -13.13
N ASN A 449 -6.56 52.79 -12.83
CA ASN A 449 -7.33 51.92 -13.69
C ASN A 449 -8.33 52.74 -14.53
N THR A 450 -8.43 52.43 -15.82
CA THR A 450 -9.32 53.07 -16.78
C THR A 450 -10.32 52.05 -17.33
N VAL A 451 -11.60 52.42 -17.34
CA VAL A 451 -12.68 51.66 -17.98
C VAL A 451 -13.29 52.53 -19.07
N THR A 452 -13.19 52.09 -20.33
CA THR A 452 -13.88 52.72 -21.47
C THR A 452 -15.14 51.93 -21.80
N ILE A 453 -16.28 52.60 -21.87
CA ILE A 453 -17.57 51.97 -22.17
C ILE A 453 -17.99 52.38 -23.57
N THR A 454 -18.13 51.40 -24.48
CA THR A 454 -18.56 51.66 -25.86
C THR A 454 -19.97 51.16 -26.18
N GLY A 455 -20.60 50.41 -25.27
CA GLY A 455 -21.98 49.93 -25.42
C GLY A 455 -22.39 48.85 -24.42
N GLY A 456 -23.67 48.46 -24.45
CA GLY A 456 -24.27 47.43 -23.59
C GLY A 456 -25.01 47.96 -22.35
N THR A 457 -25.48 47.04 -21.51
CA THR A 457 -26.18 47.33 -20.24
C THR A 457 -25.30 46.94 -19.06
N LEU A 458 -24.92 47.93 -18.24
CA LEU A 458 -24.03 47.72 -17.09
C LEU A 458 -24.79 48.00 -15.78
N GLY A 459 -24.56 47.21 -14.74
CA GLY A 459 -24.93 47.58 -13.37
C GLY A 459 -23.94 48.60 -12.80
N ASN A 460 -23.14 48.22 -11.81
CA ASN A 460 -22.15 49.13 -11.23
C ASN A 460 -20.86 49.18 -12.07
N VAL A 461 -20.23 50.35 -12.15
CA VAL A 461 -18.91 50.51 -12.76
C VAL A 461 -17.97 51.15 -11.75
N TYR A 462 -16.86 50.47 -11.47
CA TYR A 462 -15.82 50.92 -10.55
C TYR A 462 -14.52 51.14 -11.31
N GLY A 463 -13.93 52.33 -11.23
CA GLY A 463 -12.57 52.56 -11.75
C GLY A 463 -11.57 51.68 -11.00
N GLY A 464 -11.62 51.71 -9.67
CA GLY A 464 -10.96 50.77 -8.79
C GLY A 464 -11.86 50.37 -7.62
N TYR A 465 -11.72 49.15 -7.14
CA TYR A 465 -12.49 48.60 -6.02
C TYR A 465 -11.56 47.84 -5.08
N THR A 466 -11.65 48.15 -3.79
CA THR A 466 -11.03 47.37 -2.73
C THR A 466 -12.13 46.80 -1.83
N ALA A 467 -12.16 45.48 -1.68
CA ALA A 467 -13.07 44.82 -0.74
C ALA A 467 -12.65 45.14 0.71
N ALA A 468 -13.63 45.45 1.57
CA ALA A 468 -13.38 45.61 2.99
C ALA A 468 -12.85 44.29 3.60
N ALA A 469 -11.89 44.42 4.52
CA ALA A 469 -11.20 43.32 5.18
C ALA A 469 -12.11 42.59 6.19
#